data_AF-T1C2U4-F1
#
_entry.id   AF-T1C2U4-F1
#
_cell.length_a   1.000
_cell.length_b   1.000
_cell.length_c   1.000
_cell.angle_alpha   90.00
_cell.angle_beta   90.00
_cell.angle_gamma   90.00
#
_symmetry.space_group_name_H-M   'P 1'
#
loop_
_entity.id
_entity.type
_entity.pdbx_description
1 polymer ?
#
loop_
_entity_poly.entity_id
_entity_poly.type
_entity_poly.pdbx_seq_one_letter_code
_entity_poly.pdbx_strand_id
1 'polypeptide(L)'
;MFSRLGDFAFRHRRVIPAGAVALMLLLLGLSGPFGGQLRAGGFTVPGSQSQRAGQLLTTHFGAAATSLLLVYRSPEANAASAAVQAKVERSFAQLAQQSRVSSVLDYQNTGRSIFIGDHGHATFAVVNLRLSETAATRQL
;
A
#
# COMPACT_ATOMS: atom_id res chain seq x y z
N MET A 1 -12.68 25.46 43.12
CA MET A 1 -12.13 25.75 41.77
C MET A 1 -13.12 25.39 40.66
N PHE A 2 -13.71 24.19 40.65
CA PHE A 2 -14.71 23.78 39.65
C PHE A 2 -16.01 24.59 39.64
N SER A 3 -16.43 25.15 40.78
CA SER A 3 -17.60 26.04 40.86
C SER A 3 -17.46 27.30 40.02
N ARG A 4 -16.28 27.94 40.05
CA ARG A 4 -16.00 29.14 39.21
C ARG A 4 -15.96 28.81 37.71
N LEU A 5 -15.50 27.61 37.35
CA LEU A 5 -15.51 27.14 35.97
C LEU A 5 -16.94 26.80 35.50
N GLY A 6 -17.76 26.24 36.38
CA GLY A 6 -19.19 25.99 36.14
C GLY A 6 -19.99 27.28 35.94
N ASP A 7 -19.78 28.29 36.78
CA ASP A 7 -20.43 29.60 36.64
C ASP A 7 -20.03 30.32 35.34
N PHE A 8 -18.74 30.24 34.97
CA PHE A 8 -18.23 30.79 33.72
C PHE A 8 -18.83 30.07 32.51
N ALA A 9 -18.91 28.73 32.57
CA ALA A 9 -19.52 27.91 31.53
C ALA A 9 -21.02 28.18 31.39
N PHE A 10 -21.72 28.39 32.51
CA PHE A 10 -23.16 28.69 32.51
C PHE A 10 -23.44 30.10 31.95
N ARG A 11 -22.58 31.07 32.25
CA ARG A 11 -22.66 32.44 31.70
C ARG A 11 -22.40 32.49 30.19
N HIS A 12 -21.59 31.56 29.66
CA HIS A 12 -21.28 31.44 28.22
C HIS A 12 -21.87 30.17 27.58
N ARG A 13 -23.00 29.66 28.11
CA ARG A 13 -23.61 28.37 27.74
C ARG A 13 -23.91 28.17 26.25
N ARG A 14 -23.96 29.24 25.45
CA ARG A 14 -24.16 29.18 23.99
C ARG A 14 -22.86 29.36 23.21
N VAL A 15 -21.94 30.19 23.70
CA VAL A 15 -20.68 30.50 23.03
C VAL A 15 -19.70 29.34 23.11
N ILE A 16 -19.62 28.67 24.26
CA ILE A 16 -18.73 27.54 24.47
C ILE A 16 -19.07 26.36 23.54
N PRO A 17 -20.31 25.84 23.50
CA PRO A 17 -20.62 24.75 22.57
C PRO A 17 -20.55 25.19 21.11
N ALA A 18 -20.96 26.42 20.76
CA ALA A 18 -20.83 26.91 19.39
C ALA A 18 -19.37 27.03 18.96
N GLY A 19 -18.49 27.51 19.84
CA GLY A 19 -17.05 27.59 19.60
C GLY A 19 -16.41 26.20 19.49
N ALA A 20 -16.83 25.23 20.30
CA ALA A 20 -16.38 23.85 20.20
C ALA A 20 -16.81 23.20 18.87
N VAL A 21 -18.06 23.39 18.45
CA VAL A 21 -18.57 22.90 17.16
C VAL A 21 -17.84 23.57 16.00
N ALA A 22 -17.65 24.89 16.05
CA ALA A 22 -16.91 25.63 15.02
C ALA A 22 -15.45 25.16 14.92
N LEU A 23 -14.79 24.96 16.05
CA LEU A 23 -13.43 24.42 16.10
C LEU A 23 -13.38 22.98 15.54
N MET A 24 -14.34 22.14 15.89
CA MET A 24 -14.42 20.77 15.38
C MET A 24 -14.60 20.75 13.86
N LEU A 25 -15.51 21.57 13.32
CA LEU A 25 -15.72 21.71 11.87
C LEU A 25 -14.47 22.25 11.17
N LEU A 26 -13.77 23.20 11.79
CA LEU A 26 -12.49 23.71 11.30
C LEU A 26 -11.44 22.59 11.22
N LEU A 27 -11.26 21.82 12.30
CA LEU A 27 -10.30 20.72 12.34
C LEU A 27 -10.64 19.61 11.34
N LEU A 28 -11.93 19.30 11.15
CA LEU A 28 -12.43 18.39 10.10
C LEU A 28 -12.14 18.92 8.69
N GLY A 29 -12.32 20.22 8.45
CA GLY A 29 -11.95 20.85 7.17
C GLY A 29 -10.45 20.81 6.91
N LEU A 30 -9.64 20.93 7.97
CA LEU A 30 -8.18 20.87 7.90
C LEU A 30 -7.62 19.44 7.89
N SER A 31 -8.44 18.39 8.12
CA SER A 31 -7.94 17.01 8.23
C SER A 31 -7.58 16.38 6.88
N GLY A 32 -8.07 16.92 5.77
CA GLY A 32 -7.80 16.43 4.41
C GLY A 32 -6.31 16.17 4.10
N PRO A 33 -5.38 17.11 4.33
CA PRO A 33 -3.95 16.89 4.12
C PRO A 33 -3.28 15.92 5.10
N PHE A 34 -3.92 15.54 6.22
CA PHE A 34 -3.33 14.64 7.22
C PHE A 34 -3.65 13.17 7.01
N GLY A 35 -4.65 12.84 6.17
CA GLY A 35 -5.00 11.44 5.86
C GLY A 35 -3.84 10.63 5.29
N GLY A 36 -3.08 11.23 4.37
CA GLY A 36 -1.94 10.59 3.67
C GLY A 36 -0.61 10.55 4.45
N GLN A 37 -0.61 10.87 5.74
CA GLN A 37 0.59 10.83 6.59
C GLN A 37 0.59 9.69 7.61
N LEU A 38 -0.46 8.87 7.62
CA LEU A 38 -0.58 7.72 8.49
C LEU A 38 0.39 6.64 8.04
N ARG A 39 1.38 6.35 8.88
CA ARG A 39 2.31 5.24 8.65
C ARG A 39 1.57 3.94 8.96
N ALA A 40 1.44 3.07 7.95
CA ALA A 40 0.96 1.70 8.13
C ALA A 40 1.98 0.78 8.85
N GLY A 41 3.14 1.32 9.27
CA GLY A 41 4.26 0.58 9.84
C GLY A 41 4.67 1.07 11.23
N GLY A 42 5.86 0.64 11.69
CA GLY A 42 6.35 0.86 13.06
C GLY A 42 6.47 -0.43 13.89
N PHE A 43 6.23 -1.58 13.27
CA PHE A 43 6.36 -2.91 13.89
C PHE A 43 7.81 -3.36 14.07
N THR A 44 8.78 -2.60 13.56
CA THR A 44 10.20 -2.88 13.70
C THR A 44 10.82 -2.02 14.78
N VAL A 45 11.74 -2.61 15.56
CA VAL A 45 12.49 -1.88 16.59
C VAL A 45 13.56 -1.03 15.90
N PRO A 46 13.55 0.31 16.07
CA PRO A 46 14.56 1.18 15.49
C PRO A 46 15.97 0.81 15.97
N GLY A 47 16.91 0.65 15.04
CA GLY A 47 18.31 0.29 15.34
C GLY A 47 18.54 -1.20 15.59
N SER A 48 17.52 -2.05 15.46
CA SER A 48 17.67 -3.49 15.60
C SER A 48 18.53 -4.11 14.49
N GLN A 49 19.20 -5.22 14.83
CA GLN A 49 19.98 -5.99 13.85
C GLN A 49 19.12 -6.53 12.70
N SER A 50 17.85 -6.85 12.95
CA SER A 50 16.89 -7.27 11.91
C SER A 50 16.57 -6.13 10.93
N GLN A 51 16.38 -4.89 11.42
CA GLN A 51 16.23 -3.72 10.55
C GLN A 51 17.47 -3.53 9.66
N ARG A 52 18.66 -3.64 10.23
CA ARG A 52 19.92 -3.51 9.48
C ARG A 52 20.12 -4.63 8.46
N ALA A 53 19.78 -5.87 8.82
CA ALA A 53 19.84 -7.01 7.91
C ALA A 53 18.87 -6.81 6.73
N GLY A 54 17.64 -6.35 6.98
CA GLY A 54 16.67 -6.02 5.92
C GLY A 54 17.18 -4.95 4.96
N GLN A 55 17.78 -3.87 5.48
CA GLN A 55 18.39 -2.82 4.66
C GLN A 55 19.52 -3.36 3.78
N LEU A 56 20.42 -4.18 4.34
CA LEU A 56 21.49 -4.81 3.57
C LEU A 56 20.97 -5.72 2.46
N LEU A 57 19.91 -6.49 2.73
CA LEU A 57 19.27 -7.35 1.72
C LEU A 57 18.68 -6.52 0.56
N THR A 58 18.01 -5.41 0.86
CA THR A 58 17.49 -4.50 -0.17
C THR A 58 18.62 -3.83 -0.95
N THR A 59 19.70 -3.39 -0.30
CA THR A 59 20.84 -2.74 -0.97
C THR A 59 21.63 -3.69 -1.87
N HIS A 60 21.91 -4.91 -1.40
CA HIS A 60 22.78 -5.84 -2.14
C HIS A 60 22.04 -6.71 -3.15
N PHE A 61 20.80 -7.08 -2.86
CA PHE A 61 20.04 -8.02 -3.69
C PHE A 61 18.83 -7.37 -4.38
N GLY A 62 18.60 -6.06 -4.17
CA GLY A 62 17.45 -5.37 -4.74
C GLY A 62 16.10 -5.95 -4.27
N ALA A 63 16.09 -6.61 -3.11
CA ALA A 63 14.88 -7.23 -2.56
C ALA A 63 13.80 -6.15 -2.44
N ALA A 64 12.71 -6.33 -3.19
CA ALA A 64 11.61 -5.38 -3.19
C ALA A 64 10.98 -5.34 -1.79
N ALA A 65 10.94 -4.15 -1.20
CA ALA A 65 10.28 -3.95 0.10
C ALA A 65 8.78 -4.22 0.02
N THR A 66 8.20 -4.19 -1.18
CA THR A 66 6.79 -4.48 -1.42
C THR A 66 6.63 -5.16 -2.78
N SER A 67 5.97 -6.31 -2.75
CA SER A 67 5.64 -7.09 -3.95
C SER A 67 4.15 -7.39 -3.94
N LEU A 68 3.52 -7.33 -5.11
CA LEU A 68 2.16 -7.78 -5.33
C LEU A 68 2.19 -9.09 -6.09
N LEU A 69 1.40 -10.06 -5.63
CA LEU A 69 1.17 -11.31 -6.34
C LEU A 69 -0.17 -11.19 -7.08
N LEU A 70 -0.11 -11.16 -8.42
CA LEU A 70 -1.32 -11.18 -9.24
C LEU A 70 -1.54 -12.59 -9.76
N VAL A 71 -2.70 -13.16 -9.43
CA VAL A 71 -3.09 -14.51 -9.86
C VAL A 71 -4.19 -14.40 -10.90
N TYR A 72 -3.93 -14.97 -12.07
CA TYR A 72 -4.90 -15.10 -13.16
C TYR A 72 -5.37 -16.54 -13.23
N ARG A 73 -6.69 -16.73 -13.29
CA ARG A 73 -7.31 -18.05 -13.42
C ARG A 73 -8.16 -18.08 -14.69
N SER A 74 -8.01 -19.16 -15.46
CA SER A 74 -8.88 -19.48 -16.58
C SER A 74 -9.52 -20.84 -16.35
N PRO A 75 -10.86 -20.95 -16.32
CA PRO A 75 -11.53 -22.23 -16.08
C PRO A 75 -11.40 -23.22 -17.25
N GLU A 76 -11.25 -22.74 -18.49
CA GLU A 76 -11.26 -23.59 -19.68
C GLU A 76 -9.96 -23.57 -20.49
N ALA A 77 -9.15 -22.49 -20.38
CA ALA A 77 -7.94 -22.35 -21.17
C ALA A 77 -6.69 -22.77 -20.37
N ASN A 78 -5.72 -23.35 -21.07
CA ASN A 78 -4.39 -23.59 -20.54
C ASN A 78 -3.70 -22.23 -20.29
N ALA A 79 -3.30 -21.99 -19.04
CA ALA A 79 -2.66 -20.77 -18.59
C ALA A 79 -1.26 -20.57 -19.22
N ALA A 80 -0.62 -21.63 -19.72
CA ALA A 80 0.64 -21.55 -20.47
C ALA A 80 0.43 -21.27 -21.97
N SER A 81 -0.81 -21.23 -22.47
CA SER A 81 -1.07 -20.96 -23.89
C SER A 81 -0.73 -19.52 -24.27
N ALA A 82 -0.26 -19.33 -25.51
CA ALA A 82 0.08 -18.01 -26.05
C ALA A 82 -1.09 -17.02 -25.98
N ALA A 83 -2.33 -17.50 -26.13
CA ALA A 83 -3.52 -16.67 -26.06
C ALA A 83 -3.81 -16.12 -24.65
N VAL A 84 -3.60 -16.93 -23.61
CA VAL A 84 -3.75 -16.48 -22.21
C VAL A 84 -2.59 -15.55 -21.84
N GLN A 85 -1.37 -15.92 -22.19
CA GLN A 85 -0.19 -15.10 -21.90
C GLN A 85 -0.24 -13.73 -22.58
N ALA A 86 -0.73 -13.63 -23.82
CA ALA A 86 -0.92 -12.33 -24.49
C ALA A 86 -1.99 -11.45 -23.84
N LYS A 87 -2.98 -12.03 -23.13
CA LYS A 87 -3.96 -11.27 -22.34
C LYS A 87 -3.35 -10.77 -21.04
N VAL A 88 -2.59 -11.63 -20.36
CA VAL A 88 -1.86 -11.31 -19.13
C VAL A 88 -0.83 -10.20 -19.39
N GLU A 89 -0.07 -10.29 -20.48
CA GLU A 89 0.90 -9.27 -20.90
C GLU A 89 0.23 -7.91 -21.18
N ARG A 90 -0.94 -7.89 -21.85
CA ARG A 90 -1.69 -6.64 -22.04
C ARG A 90 -2.11 -6.00 -20.72
N SER A 91 -2.51 -6.80 -19.72
CA SER A 91 -2.81 -6.29 -18.39
C SER A 91 -1.58 -5.69 -17.72
N PHE A 92 -0.41 -6.30 -17.91
CA PHE A 92 0.85 -5.78 -17.38
C PHE A 92 1.41 -4.58 -18.14
N ALA A 93 1.17 -4.44 -19.43
CA ALA A 93 1.63 -3.30 -20.22
C ALA A 93 1.10 -1.97 -19.66
N GLN A 94 -0.12 -1.96 -19.12
CA GLN A 94 -0.69 -0.79 -18.45
C GLN A 94 -0.06 -0.53 -17.08
N LEU A 95 0.30 -1.59 -16.34
CA LEU A 95 0.96 -1.48 -15.03
C LEU A 95 2.44 -1.07 -15.17
N ALA A 96 3.14 -1.57 -16.18
CA ALA A 96 4.54 -1.27 -16.45
C ALA A 96 4.78 0.19 -16.86
N GLN A 97 3.75 0.86 -17.39
CA GLN A 97 3.80 2.31 -17.66
C GLN A 97 3.77 3.17 -16.37
N GLN A 98 3.45 2.58 -15.22
CA GLN A 98 3.47 3.30 -13.96
C GLN A 98 4.89 3.35 -13.41
N SER A 99 5.37 4.57 -13.09
CA SER A 99 6.70 4.81 -12.50
C SER A 99 6.96 4.09 -11.16
N ARG A 100 5.90 3.53 -10.56
CA ARG A 100 5.92 2.79 -9.30
C ARG A 100 6.25 1.32 -9.46
N VAL A 101 6.24 0.76 -10.66
CA VAL A 101 6.60 -0.63 -10.91
C VAL A 101 8.12 -0.73 -11.11
N SER A 102 8.77 -1.59 -10.32
CA SER A 102 10.21 -1.83 -10.42
C SER A 102 10.54 -2.96 -11.39
N SER A 103 9.81 -4.07 -11.31
CA SER A 103 9.97 -5.24 -12.18
C SER A 103 8.70 -6.09 -12.14
N VAL A 104 8.44 -6.82 -13.23
CA VAL A 104 7.39 -7.85 -13.31
C VAL A 104 8.07 -9.17 -13.64
N LEU A 105 7.82 -10.18 -12.80
CA LEU A 105 8.30 -11.56 -12.97
C LEU A 105 7.09 -12.44 -13.25
N ASP A 106 7.02 -13.02 -14.45
CA ASP A 106 5.93 -13.90 -14.88
C ASP A 106 6.48 -15.09 -15.68
N TYR A 107 5.56 -15.95 -16.14
CA TYR A 107 5.91 -17.11 -16.96
C TYR A 107 6.59 -16.72 -18.28
N GLN A 108 6.15 -15.65 -18.94
CA GLN A 108 6.69 -15.22 -20.23
C GLN A 108 8.13 -14.72 -20.13
N ASN A 109 8.43 -13.95 -19.08
CA ASN A 109 9.73 -13.31 -18.92
C ASN A 109 10.78 -14.26 -18.32
N THR A 110 10.35 -15.25 -17.53
CA THR A 110 11.26 -16.19 -16.87
C THR A 110 11.30 -17.58 -17.53
N GLY A 111 10.25 -17.96 -18.27
CA GLY A 111 10.09 -19.31 -18.82
C GLY A 111 9.95 -20.41 -17.77
N ARG A 112 9.77 -20.06 -16.48
CA ARG A 112 9.76 -21.04 -15.38
C ARG A 112 8.36 -21.57 -15.13
N SER A 113 8.18 -22.89 -15.19
CA SER A 113 6.91 -23.55 -14.90
C SER A 113 6.37 -23.31 -13.49
N ILE A 114 7.19 -22.82 -12.55
CA ILE A 114 6.75 -22.43 -11.20
C ILE A 114 5.64 -21.38 -11.21
N PHE A 115 5.53 -20.58 -12.28
CA PHE A 115 4.52 -19.53 -12.42
C PHE A 115 3.16 -20.07 -12.88
N ILE A 116 3.10 -21.36 -13.23
CA ILE A 116 1.87 -22.07 -13.63
C ILE A 116 1.45 -22.94 -12.45
N GLY A 117 0.18 -22.83 -12.03
CA GLY A 117 -0.37 -23.67 -10.96
C GLY A 117 -0.48 -25.14 -11.38
N ASP A 118 -0.53 -26.04 -10.40
CA ASP A 118 -0.49 -27.50 -10.57
C ASP A 118 -1.49 -28.08 -11.58
N HIS A 119 -2.57 -27.36 -11.88
CA HIS A 119 -3.60 -27.78 -12.82
C HIS A 119 -3.53 -27.08 -14.19
N GLY A 120 -2.51 -26.26 -14.46
CA GLY A 120 -2.36 -25.57 -15.75
C GLY A 120 -3.43 -24.52 -16.06
N HIS A 121 -4.32 -24.22 -15.11
CA HIS A 121 -5.45 -23.29 -15.26
C HIS A 121 -5.24 -21.95 -14.55
N ALA A 122 -4.11 -21.81 -13.85
CA ALA A 122 -3.73 -20.58 -13.18
C ALA A 122 -2.30 -20.19 -13.54
N THR A 123 -2.07 -18.90 -13.74
CA THR A 123 -0.74 -18.32 -13.84
C THR A 123 -0.65 -17.16 -12.87
N PHE A 124 0.50 -16.94 -12.27
CA PHE A 124 0.74 -15.76 -11.44
C PHE A 124 1.93 -14.96 -11.93
N ALA A 125 1.94 -13.68 -11.55
CA ALA A 125 3.08 -12.81 -11.72
C ALA A 125 3.40 -12.09 -10.41
N VAL A 126 4.69 -11.88 -10.16
CA VAL A 126 5.20 -11.10 -9.04
C VAL A 126 5.55 -9.72 -9.57
N VAL A 127 4.81 -8.71 -9.13
CA VAL A 127 5.06 -7.31 -9.44
C VAL A 127 5.79 -6.69 -8.26
N ASN A 128 7.07 -6.39 -8.44
CA ASN A 128 7.85 -5.67 -7.45
C ASN A 128 7.61 -4.18 -7.61
N LEU A 129 7.30 -3.49 -6.53
CA LEU A 129 7.04 -2.06 -6.56
C LEU A 129 8.26 -1.25 -6.08
N ARG A 130 8.53 -0.11 -6.72
CA ARG A 130 9.42 0.94 -6.19
C ARG A 130 8.67 1.74 -5.14
N LEU A 131 8.28 1.07 -4.06
CA LEU A 131 7.84 1.74 -2.86
C LEU A 131 9.00 1.61 -1.88
N SER A 132 9.66 2.73 -1.57
CA SER A 132 10.32 2.77 -0.26
C SER A 132 9.24 2.56 0.79
N GLU A 133 9.56 1.92 1.91
CA GLU A 133 8.65 1.74 3.04
C GLU A 133 7.97 3.08 3.43
N THR A 134 8.67 4.19 3.18
CA THR A 134 8.23 5.58 3.33
C THR A 134 7.32 6.12 2.20
N ALA A 135 7.38 5.58 0.99
CA ALA A 135 6.59 6.02 -0.17
C ALA A 135 5.26 5.28 -0.34
N ALA A 136 5.15 4.03 0.15
CA ALA A 136 3.87 3.33 0.30
C ALA A 136 2.90 4.10 1.22
N THR A 137 3.44 4.97 2.07
CA THR A 137 2.72 5.80 3.04
C THR A 137 1.88 6.92 2.39
N ARG A 138 2.15 7.33 1.14
CA ARG A 138 1.55 8.54 0.56
C ARG A 138 0.18 8.33 -0.12
N GLN A 139 -0.41 7.13 -0.08
CA GLN A 139 -1.58 6.77 -0.90
C GLN A 139 -2.69 5.98 -0.19
N LEU A 140 -2.69 5.92 1.14
CA LEU A 140 -3.91 5.65 1.92
C LEU A 140 -4.31 6.93 2.63
#